data_AF-A0A0F3QGY8-F1
#
_entry.id   AF-A0A0F3QGY8-F1
#
_cell.length_a   1.000
_cell.length_b   1.000
_cell.length_c   1.000
_cell.angle_alpha   90.00
_cell.angle_beta   90.00
_cell.angle_gamma   90.00
#
_symmetry.space_group_name_H-M   'P 1'
#
loop_
_entity.id
_entity.type
_entity.pdbx_description
1 polymer ?
#
loop_
_entity_poly.entity_id
_entity_poly.type
_entity_poly.pdbx_seq_one_letter_code
_entity_poly.pdbx_strand_id
1 'polypeptide(L)' 'MPYKNNTDLPDSVKNHLPKHAQDIYREAFNHAFEQYKSPKKRRDNDSRETVLHIK' A
#
# COMPACT_ATOMS: atom_id res chain seq x y z
N MET A 1 -1.53 9.19 -4.30
CA MET A 1 -2.96 8.83 -4.41
C MET A 1 -3.05 7.55 -5.22
N PRO A 2 -3.97 6.62 -4.91
CA PRO A 2 -4.20 5.45 -5.75
C PRO A 2 -4.69 5.87 -7.15
N TYR A 3 -4.44 5.04 -8.15
CA TYR A 3 -4.89 5.28 -9.52
C TYR A 3 -6.37 4.95 -9.64
N LYS A 4 -7.18 5.88 -10.17
CA LYS A 4 -8.63 5.68 -10.34
C LYS A 4 -8.93 4.85 -11.57
N ASN A 5 -8.24 5.12 -12.68
CA ASN A 5 -8.42 4.41 -13.95
C ASN A 5 -7.08 4.04 -14.56
N ASN A 6 -7.08 3.12 -15.52
CA ASN A 6 -5.87 2.73 -16.26
C ASN A 6 -5.26 3.92 -17.04
N THR A 7 -6.06 4.94 -17.39
CA THR A 7 -5.58 6.16 -18.05
C THR A 7 -4.71 7.03 -17.14
N ASP A 8 -4.90 6.92 -15.82
CA ASP A 8 -4.12 7.63 -14.80
C ASP A 8 -2.75 6.96 -14.56
N LEU A 9 -2.50 5.78 -15.14
CA LEU A 9 -1.22 5.10 -15.05
C LEU A 9 -0.13 5.88 -15.81
N PRO A 10 1.15 5.75 -15.38
CA PRO A 10 2.27 6.35 -16.10
C PRO A 10 2.31 5.89 -17.56
N ASP A 11 2.69 6.77 -18.49
CA ASP A 11 2.77 6.40 -19.91
C ASP A 11 3.74 5.24 -20.16
N SER A 12 4.81 5.11 -19.36
CA SER A 12 5.69 3.95 -19.39
C SER A 12 4.95 2.63 -19.09
N VAL A 13 3.94 2.65 -18.22
CA VAL A 13 3.12 1.47 -17.90
C VAL A 13 2.10 1.25 -19.01
N LYS A 14 1.37 2.29 -19.44
CA LYS A 14 0.34 2.18 -20.49
C LYS A 14 0.89 1.74 -21.84
N ASN A 15 2.08 2.20 -22.22
CA ASN A 15 2.69 1.92 -23.51
C ASN A 15 3.36 0.55 -23.59
N HIS A 16 3.76 -0.04 -22.46
CA HIS A 16 4.44 -1.33 -22.41
C HIS A 16 3.54 -2.48 -21.94
N LEU A 17 2.39 -2.20 -21.32
CA LEU A 17 1.48 -3.22 -20.81
C LEU A 17 0.17 -3.24 -21.61
N PRO A 18 -0.32 -4.43 -22.01
CA PRO A 18 -1.64 -4.58 -22.58
C PRO A 18 -2.72 -4.23 -21.55
N LYS A 19 -3.93 -3.89 -22.02
CA LYS A 19 -5.01 -3.34 -21.19
C LYS A 19 -5.34 -4.17 -19.94
N HIS A 20 -5.37 -5.50 -20.07
CA HIS A 20 -5.62 -6.38 -18.93
C HIS A 20 -4.50 -6.32 -17.87
N ALA A 21 -3.25 -6.17 -18.30
CA ALA A 21 -2.12 -6.06 -17.38
C ALA A 21 -2.06 -4.67 -16.70
N GLN A 22 -2.60 -3.63 -17.34
CA GLN A 22 -2.79 -2.31 -16.71
C GLN A 22 -3.78 -2.38 -15.54
N ASP A 23 -4.88 -3.14 -15.69
CA ASP A 23 -5.82 -3.37 -14.59
C ASP A 23 -5.17 -4.08 -13.41
N ILE A 24 -4.42 -5.15 -13.68
CA ILE A 24 -3.67 -5.88 -12.64
C ILE A 24 -2.68 -4.96 -11.93
N TYR A 25 -1.92 -4.15 -12.68
CA TYR A 25 -0.98 -3.20 -12.11
C TYR A 25 -1.67 -2.16 -11.22
N ARG A 26 -2.78 -1.57 -11.69
CA ARG A 26 -3.58 -0.59 -10.94
C ARG A 26 -4.09 -1.17 -9.63
N GLU A 27 -4.71 -2.35 -9.67
CA GLU A 27 -5.26 -3.02 -8.48
C GLU A 27 -4.14 -3.37 -7.49
N ALA A 28 -3.03 -3.94 -7.96
CA ALA A 28 -1.90 -4.29 -7.12
C ALA A 28 -1.27 -3.06 -6.43
N PHE A 29 -1.08 -1.98 -7.18
CA PHE A 29 -0.54 -0.73 -6.65
C PHE A 29 -1.49 -0.11 -5.62
N ASN A 30 -2.79 -0.06 -5.93
CA ASN A 30 -3.80 0.51 -5.04
C ASN A 30 -3.89 -0.28 -3.73
N HIS A 31 -3.91 -1.62 -3.82
CA HIS A 31 -3.92 -2.49 -2.66
C HIS A 31 -2.68 -2.26 -1.79
N ALA A 32 -1.48 -2.23 -2.38
CA ALA A 32 -0.26 -1.93 -1.64
C ALA A 32 -0.33 -0.53 -1.01
N PHE A 33 -0.77 0.48 -1.75
CA PHE A 33 -0.89 1.85 -1.27
C PHE A 33 -1.82 1.95 -0.07
N GLU A 34 -2.96 1.25 -0.05
CA GLU A 34 -3.85 1.21 1.12
C GLU A 34 -3.22 0.56 2.35
N GLN A 35 -2.48 -0.54 2.16
CA GLN A 35 -1.75 -1.21 3.25
C GLN A 35 -0.67 -0.31 3.85
N TYR A 36 0.06 0.45 3.03
CA TYR A 36 1.09 1.38 3.51
C TYR A 36 0.53 2.71 4.02
N LYS A 37 -0.59 3.19 3.48
CA LYS A 37 -1.29 4.40 3.93
C LYS A 37 -1.87 4.27 5.35
N SER A 38 -1.95 3.05 5.88
CA SER A 38 -2.34 2.79 7.28
C SER A 38 -1.12 2.56 8.19
N PRO A 39 -0.29 3.58 8.52
CA PRO A 39 0.73 3.43 9.57
C PRO A 39 0.08 3.13 10.93
N LYS A 40 -1.22 3.45 11.08
CA LYS A 40 -2.03 3.18 12.28
C LYS A 40 -2.25 1.69 12.58
N LYS A 41 -2.05 0.78 11.61
CA LYS A 41 -2.03 -0.69 11.86
C LYS A 41 -0.63 -1.25 12.13
N ARG A 42 0.43 -0.46 11.92
CA ARG A 42 1.81 -0.85 12.23
C ARG A 42 2.31 -0.34 13.58
N ARG A 43 1.57 0.56 14.22
CA ARG A 43 1.68 0.71 15.67
C ARG A 43 0.87 -0.41 16.29
N ASP A 44 1.53 -1.55 16.34
CA ASP A 44 1.34 -2.47 17.44
C ASP A 44 1.25 -1.61 18.70
N ASN A 45 0.09 -1.69 19.32
CA ASN A 45 -0.10 -1.44 20.73
C ASN A 45 0.76 -2.46 21.49
N ASP A 46 2.07 -2.41 21.28
CA ASP A 46 3.05 -3.02 22.14
C ASP A 46 3.14 -2.07 23.33
N SER A 47 2.04 -2.03 24.08
CA SER A 47 2.09 -1.81 25.51
C SER A 47 2.97 -2.93 26.06
N ARG A 48 4.29 -2.78 25.88
CA ARG A 48 5.25 -3.57 26.62
C ARG A 48 4.98 -3.20 28.06
N GLU A 49 4.38 -4.15 28.73
CA GLU A 49 4.19 -4.15 30.15
C GLU A 49 5.41 -3.53 30.83
N THR A 50 5.13 -2.71 31.83
CA THR A 50 6.05 -2.16 32.81
C THR A 50 6.99 -3.25 33.36
N VAL A 51 8.13 -3.49 32.72
CA VAL A 51 9.19 -4.35 33.26
C VAL A 51 10.24 -3.49 33.98
N LEU A 52 9.82 -2.77 35.01
CA LEU A 52 10.73 -2.26 36.04
C LEU A 52 10.09 -2.48 37.42
N HIS A 53 10.06 -3.75 37.82
CA HIS A 53 9.90 -4.20 39.22
C HIS A 53 11.23 -4.65 39.82
N ILE A 54 12.35 -4.03 39.45
CA ILE A 54 13.62 -4.29 40.13
C ILE A 54 13.74 -3.38 41.35
N LYS A 55 13.20 -3.92 42.44
CA LYS A 55 13.56 -3.82 43.86
C LYS A 55 14.04 -2.49 44.44
#